data_AF-A0A7Y4Y6U7-F1
#
_entry.id   AF-A0A7Y4Y6U7-F1
#
_cell.length_a   1.000
_cell.length_b   1.000
_cell.length_c   1.000
_cell.angle_alpha   90.00
_cell.angle_beta   90.00
_cell.angle_gamma   90.00
#
_symmetry.space_group_name_H-M   'P 1'
#
loop_
_entity.id
_entity.type
_entity.pdbx_description
1 polymer ?
#
loop_
_entity_poly.entity_id
_entity_poly.type
_entity_poly.pdbx_seq_one_letter_code
_entity_poly.pdbx_strand_id
1 'polypeptide(L)'
;MASLKLLGMRAILAPIRRVRRGLTPALGPVEMYVDSLKIPVELVRLIDGGVWPSDERAANMQNIRPLFAEAAVKNLAPEEFGIFLYPPPFHTVQHELDNSCGLTDEQYALAEIAPTLTVPIGDFGLGSDTAIALDYRNGQEDPAVIRLVWNLPEKPNRWQTVSPSFAEFWNIINSGGA
;
A
#
# COMPACT_ATOMS: atom_id res chain seq x y z
N MET A 1 -68.94 -35.05 -7.82
CA MET A 1 -67.81 -35.39 -6.94
C MET A 1 -66.88 -34.19 -6.89
N ALA A 2 -66.55 -33.72 -5.66
CA ALA A 2 -65.50 -32.79 -5.20
C ALA A 2 -64.99 -31.69 -6.17
N SER A 3 -65.20 -30.38 -5.96
CA SER A 3 -64.80 -29.51 -4.85
C SER A 3 -63.28 -29.54 -4.54
N LEU A 4 -62.55 -28.52 -4.99
CA LEU A 4 -61.39 -28.00 -4.27
C LEU A 4 -61.25 -26.49 -4.52
N LYS A 5 -61.38 -25.74 -3.43
CA LYS A 5 -61.15 -24.30 -3.30
C LYS A 5 -59.64 -24.02 -3.36
N LEU A 6 -59.22 -22.93 -4.01
CA LEU A 6 -58.02 -22.21 -3.60
C LEU A 6 -58.30 -20.71 -3.47
N LEU A 7 -58.37 -20.28 -2.21
CA LEU A 7 -57.98 -18.96 -1.69
C LEU A 7 -56.61 -18.60 -2.32
N GLY A 8 -56.34 -17.40 -2.82
CA GLY A 8 -56.49 -16.11 -2.16
C GLY A 8 -55.11 -15.64 -1.69
N MET A 9 -54.47 -14.74 -2.44
CA MET A 9 -53.39 -13.88 -1.93
C MET A 9 -53.19 -12.67 -2.85
N ARG A 10 -53.74 -11.52 -2.45
CA ARG A 10 -53.39 -10.21 -3.02
C ARG A 10 -52.15 -9.71 -2.30
N ALA A 11 -51.03 -9.56 -3.00
CA ALA A 11 -49.86 -8.88 -2.48
C ALA A 11 -50.09 -7.36 -2.50
N ILE A 12 -50.11 -6.74 -1.32
CA ILE A 12 -50.14 -5.29 -1.15
C ILE A 12 -48.68 -4.80 -1.25
N LEU A 13 -48.32 -4.16 -2.35
CA LEU A 13 -47.04 -3.47 -2.51
C LEU A 13 -47.08 -2.14 -1.76
N ALA A 14 -46.34 -2.04 -0.67
CA ALA A 14 -46.06 -0.77 -0.01
C ALA A 14 -44.99 0.03 -0.80
N PRO A 15 -45.08 1.37 -0.87
CA PRO A 15 -44.08 2.18 -1.56
C PRO A 15 -42.75 2.19 -0.80
N ILE A 16 -41.68 1.78 -1.48
CA ILE A 16 -40.30 1.89 -1.00
C ILE A 16 -39.97 3.36 -0.81
N ARG A 17 -39.89 3.83 0.44
CA ARG A 17 -39.33 5.14 0.79
C ARG A 17 -37.85 5.13 0.44
N ARG A 18 -37.50 5.81 -0.64
CA ARG A 18 -36.12 6.12 -1.03
C ARG A 18 -35.53 7.06 0.02
N VAL A 19 -34.78 6.50 0.97
CA VAL A 19 -33.98 7.28 1.92
C VAL A 19 -32.94 8.02 1.09
N ARG A 20 -33.06 9.36 1.03
CA ARG A 20 -31.98 10.20 0.51
C ARG A 20 -30.81 10.04 1.47
N ARG A 21 -29.75 9.33 1.06
CA ARG A 21 -28.44 9.42 1.73
C ARG A 21 -28.08 10.90 1.76
N GLY A 22 -27.99 11.45 2.97
CA GLY A 22 -27.46 12.78 3.18
C GLY A 22 -26.06 12.85 2.58
N LEU A 23 -25.81 13.87 1.77
CA LEU A 23 -24.48 14.31 1.42
C LEU A 23 -23.82 14.76 2.72
N THR A 24 -23.01 13.90 3.33
CA THR A 24 -22.02 14.30 4.33
C THR A 24 -21.10 15.31 3.64
N PRO A 25 -20.79 16.47 4.24
CA PRO A 25 -19.78 17.37 3.70
C PRO A 25 -18.49 16.57 3.54
N ALA A 26 -17.82 16.73 2.40
CA ALA A 26 -16.53 16.13 2.12
C ALA A 26 -15.53 16.61 3.18
N LEU A 27 -15.40 15.85 4.26
CA LEU A 27 -14.25 15.95 5.15
C LEU A 27 -13.04 15.75 4.23
N GLY A 28 -12.08 16.68 4.29
CA GLY A 28 -10.83 16.52 3.57
C GLY A 28 -10.20 15.16 3.87
N PRO A 29 -9.25 14.69 3.04
CA PRO A 29 -8.57 13.43 3.30
C PRO A 29 -8.05 13.42 4.75
N VAL A 30 -8.28 12.31 5.45
CA VAL A 30 -7.84 12.14 6.83
C VAL A 30 -6.32 12.24 6.85
N GLU A 31 -5.74 13.15 7.61
CA GLU A 31 -4.28 13.17 7.74
C GLU A 31 -3.82 11.93 8.50
N MET A 32 -2.81 11.24 7.97
CA MET A 32 -2.19 10.06 8.59
C MET A 32 -0.72 10.39 8.88
N TYR A 33 -0.25 9.97 10.04
CA TYR A 33 1.12 10.19 10.50
C TYR A 33 1.73 8.88 10.99
N VAL A 34 3.03 8.72 10.76
CA VAL A 34 3.88 7.71 11.40
C VAL A 34 4.87 8.48 12.26
N ASP A 35 4.71 8.37 13.58
CA ASP A 35 5.38 9.26 14.54
C ASP A 35 5.09 10.74 14.22
N SER A 36 6.09 11.46 13.70
CA SER A 36 5.98 12.88 13.27
C SER A 36 6.03 13.06 11.74
N LEU A 37 6.06 11.96 10.99
CA LEU A 37 6.15 11.95 9.53
C LEU A 37 4.75 11.88 8.92
N LYS A 38 4.42 12.84 8.07
CA LYS A 38 3.13 12.89 7.41
C LYS A 38 3.11 11.94 6.21
N ILE A 39 2.19 11.00 6.22
CA ILE A 39 1.99 10.09 5.08
C ILE A 39 1.45 10.89 3.88
N PRO A 40 1.99 10.67 2.66
CA PRO A 40 1.52 11.36 1.45
C PRO A 40 0.01 11.26 1.28
N VAL A 41 -0.64 12.38 0.95
CA VAL A 41 -2.11 12.44 0.85
C VAL A 41 -2.64 11.51 -0.24
N GLU A 42 -1.88 11.27 -1.30
CA GLU A 42 -2.18 10.30 -2.34
C GLU A 42 -2.21 8.88 -1.78
N LEU A 43 -1.25 8.50 -0.94
CA LEU A 43 -1.21 7.17 -0.31
C LEU A 43 -2.45 6.98 0.58
N VAL A 44 -2.79 7.98 1.40
CA VAL A 44 -4.01 7.95 2.20
C VAL A 44 -5.25 7.76 1.33
N ARG A 45 -5.36 8.51 0.22
CA ARG A 45 -6.50 8.37 -0.71
C ARG A 45 -6.59 7.00 -1.34
N LEU A 46 -5.46 6.36 -1.65
CA LEU A 46 -5.43 5.00 -2.19
C LEU A 46 -5.89 3.97 -1.15
N ILE A 47 -5.53 4.17 0.13
CA ILE A 47 -6.01 3.35 1.25
C ILE A 47 -7.52 3.53 1.43
N ASP A 48 -8.00 4.78 1.53
CA ASP A 48 -9.43 5.09 1.67
C ASP A 48 -10.26 4.60 0.47
N GLY A 49 -9.66 4.63 -0.72
CA GLY A 49 -10.26 4.14 -1.97
C GLY A 49 -10.24 2.62 -2.13
N GLY A 50 -9.58 1.88 -1.23
CA GLY A 50 -9.41 0.42 -1.30
C GLY A 50 -8.53 -0.05 -2.46
N VAL A 51 -7.72 0.84 -3.04
CA VAL A 51 -6.72 0.53 -4.06
C VAL A 51 -5.43 0.03 -3.41
N TRP A 52 -5.05 0.67 -2.31
CA TRP A 52 -3.99 0.20 -1.42
C TRP A 52 -4.57 -0.75 -0.36
N PRO A 53 -3.88 -1.82 0.06
CA PRO A 53 -4.39 -2.71 1.10
C PRO A 53 -4.58 -1.96 2.43
N SER A 54 -5.77 -2.04 3.01
CA SER A 54 -6.10 -1.41 4.29
C SER A 54 -5.80 -2.29 5.50
N ASP A 55 -5.58 -3.59 5.28
CA ASP A 55 -5.32 -4.58 6.32
C ASP A 55 -4.49 -5.76 5.78
N GLU A 56 -4.02 -6.60 6.69
CA GLU A 56 -3.22 -7.79 6.39
C GLU A 56 -3.93 -8.76 5.43
N ARG A 57 -5.25 -8.88 5.53
CA ARG A 57 -5.99 -9.79 4.66
C ARG A 57 -5.96 -9.28 3.22
N ALA A 58 -6.19 -7.98 3.00
CA ALA A 58 -6.08 -7.34 1.70
C ALA A 58 -4.65 -7.41 1.16
N ALA A 59 -3.65 -7.18 2.02
CA ALA A 59 -2.25 -7.27 1.62
C ALA A 59 -1.88 -8.70 1.15
N ASN A 60 -2.26 -9.72 1.92
CA ASN A 60 -1.98 -11.12 1.58
C ASN A 60 -2.66 -11.60 0.29
N MET A 61 -3.77 -10.99 -0.12
CA MET A 61 -4.43 -11.32 -1.39
C MET A 61 -3.56 -10.98 -2.62
N GLN A 62 -2.57 -10.09 -2.49
CA GLN A 62 -1.63 -9.74 -3.55
C GLN A 62 -0.81 -10.96 -4.02
N ASN A 63 -0.53 -11.91 -3.13
CA ASN A 63 0.17 -13.17 -3.47
C ASN A 63 -0.65 -14.07 -4.42
N ILE A 64 -1.98 -13.90 -4.44
CA ILE A 64 -2.89 -14.65 -5.32
C ILE A 64 -3.27 -13.80 -6.53
N ARG A 65 -3.41 -12.49 -6.34
CA ARG A 65 -3.84 -11.52 -7.35
C ARG A 65 -2.95 -10.28 -7.26
N PRO A 66 -1.80 -10.29 -7.96
CA PRO A 66 -0.91 -9.14 -7.99
C PRO A 66 -1.65 -7.88 -8.44
N LEU A 67 -1.37 -6.74 -7.79
CA LEU A 67 -2.02 -5.46 -8.11
C LEU A 67 -1.44 -4.81 -9.37
N PHE A 68 -0.21 -5.15 -9.71
CA PHE A 68 0.54 -4.50 -10.78
C PHE A 68 0.97 -5.53 -11.83
N ALA A 69 0.96 -5.09 -13.09
CA ALA A 69 1.52 -5.87 -14.18
C ALA A 69 3.05 -5.95 -14.05
N GLU A 70 3.63 -7.10 -14.40
CA GLU A 70 5.09 -7.32 -14.34
C GLU A 70 5.86 -6.23 -15.11
N ALA A 71 5.37 -5.79 -16.27
CA ALA A 71 6.00 -4.72 -17.05
C ALA A 71 6.16 -3.42 -16.26
N ALA A 72 5.19 -3.06 -15.40
CA ALA A 72 5.28 -1.88 -14.54
C ALA A 72 6.33 -2.09 -13.44
N VAL A 73 6.40 -3.29 -12.87
CA VAL A 73 7.43 -3.66 -11.89
C VAL A 73 8.83 -3.57 -12.52
N LYS A 74 9.00 -4.04 -13.75
CA LYS A 74 10.29 -3.98 -14.47
C LYS A 74 10.75 -2.56 -14.80
N ASN A 75 9.83 -1.61 -14.95
CA ASN A 75 10.20 -0.19 -15.08
C ASN A 75 10.78 0.38 -13.77
N LEU A 76 10.39 -0.21 -12.64
CA LEU A 76 10.81 0.19 -11.30
C LEU A 76 12.11 -0.50 -10.86
N ALA A 77 12.16 -1.82 -11.04
CA ALA A 77 13.24 -2.71 -10.66
C ALA A 77 13.31 -3.86 -11.68
N PRO A 78 14.19 -3.77 -12.70
CA PRO A 78 14.30 -4.75 -13.79
C PRO A 78 14.54 -6.20 -13.34
N GLU A 79 15.09 -6.39 -12.15
CA GLU A 79 15.39 -7.68 -11.52
C GLU A 79 14.19 -8.31 -10.81
N GLU A 80 13.15 -7.53 -10.49
CA GLU A 80 12.01 -7.97 -9.67
C GLU A 80 10.78 -8.31 -10.51
N PHE A 81 9.87 -9.13 -9.99
CA PHE A 81 8.72 -9.66 -10.76
C PHE A 81 7.35 -9.29 -10.20
N GLY A 82 7.29 -8.83 -8.94
CA GLY A 82 6.07 -8.44 -8.27
C GLY A 82 6.32 -7.27 -7.33
N ILE A 83 5.25 -6.63 -6.87
CA ILE A 83 5.28 -5.69 -5.75
C ILE A 83 4.24 -6.18 -4.75
N PHE A 84 4.60 -6.18 -3.49
CA PHE A 84 3.70 -6.44 -2.37
C PHE A 84 3.65 -5.20 -1.49
N LEU A 85 2.48 -4.58 -1.41
CA LEU A 85 2.26 -3.38 -0.62
C LEU A 85 1.89 -3.72 0.81
N TYR A 86 2.47 -3.02 1.78
CA TYR A 86 2.14 -3.18 3.19
C TYR A 86 0.87 -2.41 3.56
N PRO A 87 0.01 -2.96 4.42
CA PRO A 87 -1.12 -2.22 4.96
C PRO A 87 -0.69 -1.32 6.13
N PRO A 88 -1.48 -0.28 6.47
CA PRO A 88 -1.31 0.41 7.75
C PRO A 88 -1.65 -0.52 8.95
N PRO A 89 -1.15 -0.25 10.17
CA PRO A 89 -0.29 0.87 10.54
C PRO A 89 1.14 0.70 10.00
N PHE A 90 1.66 1.77 9.39
CA PHE A 90 3.06 1.82 8.98
C PHE A 90 3.95 2.18 10.17
N HIS A 91 5.22 1.80 10.08
CA HIS A 91 6.22 2.06 11.10
C HIS A 91 7.52 2.58 10.46
N THR A 92 8.37 3.26 11.23
CA THR A 92 9.71 3.63 10.77
C THR A 92 10.63 2.41 10.76
N VAL A 93 11.69 2.46 9.96
CA VAL A 93 12.76 1.44 10.03
C VAL A 93 13.35 1.39 11.45
N GLN A 94 13.44 2.52 12.16
CA GLN A 94 13.86 2.51 13.57
C GLN A 94 12.94 1.65 14.44
N HIS A 95 11.62 1.78 14.28
CA HIS A 95 10.67 0.94 15.01
C HIS A 95 10.85 -0.55 14.66
N GLU A 96 11.13 -0.90 13.40
CA GLU A 96 11.46 -2.28 13.04
C GLU A 96 12.74 -2.76 13.73
N LEU A 97 13.80 -1.97 13.77
CA LEU A 97 15.06 -2.31 14.45
C LEU A 97 14.87 -2.51 15.96
N ASP A 98 14.04 -1.68 16.59
CA ASP A 98 13.77 -1.77 18.03
C ASP A 98 12.96 -3.02 18.40
N ASN A 99 12.18 -3.58 17.47
CA ASN A 99 11.26 -4.69 17.70
C ASN A 99 11.68 -6.01 17.02
N SER A 100 12.64 -5.97 16.09
CA SER A 100 13.10 -7.16 15.34
C SER A 100 14.37 -7.74 15.94
N CYS A 101 14.50 -9.06 15.87
CA CYS A 101 15.62 -9.79 16.48
C CYS A 101 16.73 -10.23 15.50
N GLY A 102 16.80 -9.69 14.27
CA GLY A 102 17.69 -10.30 13.27
C GLY A 102 18.11 -9.52 12.03
N LEU A 103 17.79 -8.23 11.91
CA LEU A 103 18.29 -7.42 10.79
C LEU A 103 19.61 -6.76 11.19
N THR A 104 20.66 -6.99 10.40
CA THR A 104 21.97 -6.36 10.62
C THR A 104 22.09 -5.05 9.87
N ASP A 105 22.99 -4.19 10.35
CA ASP A 105 23.31 -2.90 9.73
C ASP A 105 23.68 -3.04 8.25
N GLU A 106 24.40 -4.12 7.89
CA GLU A 106 24.82 -4.40 6.51
C GLU A 106 23.66 -4.86 5.63
N GLN A 107 22.74 -5.66 6.17
CA GLN A 107 21.58 -6.15 5.41
C GLN A 107 20.67 -4.99 4.99
N TYR A 108 20.44 -4.04 5.90
CA TYR A 108 19.61 -2.87 5.64
C TYR A 108 20.38 -1.65 5.11
N ALA A 109 21.70 -1.76 4.93
CA ALA A 109 22.56 -0.66 4.53
C ALA A 109 22.29 0.62 5.34
N LEU A 110 22.24 0.50 6.67
CA LEU A 110 21.74 1.58 7.57
C LEU A 110 22.51 2.89 7.44
N ALA A 111 23.76 2.86 6.96
CA ALA A 111 24.56 4.05 6.69
C ALA A 111 24.00 4.92 5.54
N GLU A 112 23.15 4.37 4.67
CA GLU A 112 22.58 5.08 3.51
C GLU A 112 21.19 5.66 3.74
N ILE A 113 20.60 5.45 4.92
CA ILE A 113 19.29 5.97 5.30
C ILE A 113 19.32 6.60 6.69
N ALA A 114 18.26 7.31 7.05
CA ALA A 114 18.00 7.71 8.44
C ALA A 114 16.82 6.86 8.94
N PRO A 115 17.03 5.87 9.84
CA PRO A 115 15.98 4.92 10.21
C PRO A 115 14.70 5.54 10.77
N THR A 116 14.83 6.67 11.48
CA THR A 116 13.70 7.45 12.03
C THR A 116 12.96 8.30 11.00
N LEU A 117 13.50 8.43 9.78
CA LEU A 117 12.95 9.19 8.65
C LEU A 117 12.67 8.30 7.44
N THR A 118 12.64 6.98 7.63
CA THR A 118 12.42 6.00 6.57
C THR A 118 11.25 5.12 6.96
N VAL A 119 10.21 5.05 6.11
CA VAL A 119 8.97 4.31 6.39
C VAL A 119 8.77 3.26 5.31
N PRO A 120 8.96 1.96 5.60
CA PRO A 120 8.64 0.89 4.68
C PRO A 120 7.15 0.88 4.34
N ILE A 121 6.85 0.73 3.04
CA ILE A 121 5.49 0.72 2.51
C ILE A 121 5.22 -0.50 1.62
N GLY A 122 6.23 -1.35 1.40
CA GLY A 122 6.09 -2.59 0.65
C GLY A 122 7.44 -3.24 0.40
N ASP A 123 7.43 -4.29 -0.40
CA ASP A 123 8.60 -4.99 -0.94
C ASP A 123 8.25 -5.57 -2.32
N PHE A 124 9.11 -6.44 -2.85
CA PHE A 124 8.90 -7.11 -4.14
C PHE A 124 8.34 -8.54 -4.03
N GLY A 125 7.72 -8.87 -2.89
CA GLY A 125 7.00 -10.11 -2.62
C GLY A 125 7.88 -11.26 -2.13
N LEU A 126 7.26 -12.44 -2.01
CA LEU A 126 7.90 -13.64 -1.45
C LEU A 126 9.21 -13.99 -2.17
N GLY A 127 10.29 -14.08 -1.40
CA GLY A 127 11.62 -14.41 -1.89
C GLY A 127 12.45 -13.20 -2.34
N SER A 128 11.89 -11.99 -2.28
CA SER A 128 12.62 -10.73 -2.41
C SER A 128 12.67 -10.05 -1.05
N ASP A 129 13.86 -10.01 -0.42
CA ASP A 129 14.09 -9.28 0.83
C ASP A 129 14.25 -7.76 0.59
N THR A 130 13.80 -7.28 -0.58
CA THR A 130 14.02 -5.93 -1.07
C THR A 130 12.87 -4.99 -0.65
N ALA A 131 13.08 -4.20 0.41
CA ALA A 131 12.10 -3.22 0.87
C ALA A 131 11.92 -2.04 -0.12
N ILE A 132 10.70 -1.49 -0.16
CA ILE A 132 10.31 -0.21 -0.76
C ILE A 132 9.88 0.71 0.38
N ALA A 133 10.43 1.93 0.44
CA ALA A 133 10.20 2.85 1.54
C ALA A 133 10.04 4.30 1.08
N LEU A 134 9.35 5.08 1.92
CA LEU A 134 9.34 6.55 1.86
C LEU A 134 10.58 7.08 2.58
N ASP A 135 11.30 8.01 1.95
CA ASP A 135 12.49 8.68 2.48
C ASP A 135 12.22 10.17 2.69
N TYR A 136 12.14 10.56 3.97
CA TYR A 136 11.80 11.90 4.39
C TYR A 136 13.01 12.82 4.60
N ARG A 137 14.24 12.35 4.33
CA ARG A 137 15.47 13.15 4.59
C ARG A 137 15.50 14.49 3.84
N ASN A 138 14.87 14.55 2.67
CA ASN A 138 14.88 15.73 1.80
C ASN A 138 13.51 16.44 1.71
N GLY A 139 12.46 15.92 2.35
CA GLY A 139 11.11 16.50 2.25
C GLY A 139 10.12 15.82 3.18
N GLN A 140 9.45 16.60 4.03
CA GLN A 140 8.43 16.09 4.97
C GLN A 140 7.05 15.88 4.33
N GLU A 141 6.68 16.74 3.37
CA GLU A 141 5.36 16.69 2.72
C GLU A 141 5.35 15.90 1.42
N ASP A 142 6.52 15.72 0.80
CA ASP A 142 6.70 15.00 -0.47
C ASP A 142 7.97 14.13 -0.41
N PRO A 143 7.93 13.02 0.34
CA PRO A 143 9.08 12.13 0.47
C PRO A 143 9.38 11.41 -0.85
N ALA A 144 10.67 11.18 -1.09
CA ALA A 144 11.09 10.31 -2.19
C ALA A 144 10.70 8.86 -1.90
N VAL A 145 10.57 8.06 -2.95
CA VAL A 145 10.44 6.60 -2.81
C VAL A 145 11.78 5.96 -3.13
N ILE A 146 12.28 5.18 -2.19
CA ILE A 146 13.53 4.43 -2.29
C ILE A 146 13.25 2.93 -2.23
N ARG A 147 14.16 2.13 -2.78
CA ARG A 147 14.19 0.68 -2.60
C ARG A 147 15.54 0.22 -2.11
N LEU A 148 15.57 -0.85 -1.33
CA LEU A 148 16.80 -1.56 -1.04
C LEU A 148 17.30 -2.26 -2.33
N VAL A 149 18.59 -2.52 -2.44
CA VAL A 149 19.16 -3.33 -3.51
C VAL A 149 20.10 -4.32 -2.85
N TRP A 150 19.71 -5.60 -2.88
CA TRP A 150 20.52 -6.68 -2.36
C TRP A 150 21.64 -7.03 -3.34
N ASN A 151 22.90 -6.81 -2.94
CA ASN A 151 24.07 -7.11 -3.76
C ASN A 151 25.03 -8.11 -3.09
N LEU A 152 24.69 -8.63 -1.91
CA LEU A 152 25.54 -9.59 -1.21
C LEU A 152 25.59 -10.95 -1.96
N PRO A 153 26.74 -11.64 -1.94
CA PRO A 153 27.99 -11.28 -1.25
C PRO A 153 28.93 -10.37 -2.07
N GLU A 154 28.57 -9.99 -3.31
CA GLU A 154 29.49 -9.34 -4.24
C GLU A 154 29.78 -7.87 -3.89
N LYS A 155 28.77 -7.14 -3.41
CA LYS A 155 28.87 -5.74 -3.00
C LYS A 155 27.98 -5.47 -1.78
N PRO A 156 28.23 -4.40 -1.02
CA PRO A 156 27.31 -3.96 0.03
C PRO A 156 25.90 -3.71 -0.54
N ASN A 157 24.89 -3.99 0.28
CA ASN A 157 23.53 -3.54 -0.01
C ASN A 157 23.50 -2.01 -0.06
N ARG A 158 22.56 -1.46 -0.82
CA ARG A 158 22.42 0.00 -0.98
C ARG A 158 20.97 0.37 -1.20
N TRP A 159 20.60 1.58 -0.82
CA TRP A 159 19.33 2.16 -1.17
C TRP A 159 19.43 2.91 -2.50
N GLN A 160 18.39 2.78 -3.32
CA GLN A 160 18.28 3.47 -4.59
C GLN A 160 16.98 4.26 -4.62
N THR A 161 17.07 5.54 -4.97
CA THR A 161 15.87 6.34 -5.29
C THR A 161 15.21 5.78 -6.55
N VAL A 162 13.94 5.47 -6.40
CA VAL A 162 13.05 4.94 -7.43
C VAL A 162 12.24 6.07 -8.05
N SER A 163 11.81 7.02 -7.23
CA SER A 163 11.02 8.17 -7.63
C SER A 163 11.28 9.35 -6.69
N PRO A 164 11.27 10.60 -7.16
CA PRO A 164 11.44 11.77 -6.30
C PRO A 164 10.22 12.06 -5.42
N SER A 165 9.06 11.48 -5.72
CA SER A 165 7.81 11.65 -4.94
C SER A 165 6.99 10.36 -4.91
N PHE A 166 6.09 10.23 -3.93
CA PHE A 166 5.11 9.13 -3.91
C PHE A 166 4.15 9.20 -5.11
N ALA A 167 3.72 10.40 -5.50
CA ALA A 167 2.79 10.56 -6.63
C ALA A 167 3.40 10.07 -7.96
N GLU A 168 4.68 10.38 -8.22
CA GLU A 168 5.37 9.89 -9.40
C GLU A 168 5.63 8.37 -9.33
N PHE A 169 5.95 7.84 -8.15
CA PHE A 169 6.06 6.39 -7.94
C PHE A 169 4.76 5.68 -8.31
N TRP A 170 3.63 6.18 -7.79
CA TRP A 170 2.32 5.61 -8.09
C TRP A 170 2.01 5.66 -9.58
N ASN A 171 2.33 6.77 -10.25
CA ASN A 171 2.15 6.89 -11.70
C ASN A 171 2.97 5.83 -12.46
N ILE A 172 4.21 5.56 -12.07
CA ILE A 172 5.07 4.54 -12.72
C ILE A 172 4.43 3.16 -12.61
N ILE A 173 4.01 2.75 -11.41
CA ILE A 173 3.50 1.38 -11.19
C ILE A 173 2.06 1.19 -11.67
N ASN A 174 1.26 2.26 -11.72
CA ASN A 174 -0.14 2.22 -12.15
C ASN A 174 -0.31 2.41 -13.67
N SER A 175 0.68 3.00 -14.38
CA SER A 175 0.57 3.26 -15.83
C SER A 175 0.76 2.03 -16.72
N GLY A 176 1.11 0.86 -16.14
CA GLY A 176 1.16 -0.42 -16.85
C GLY A 176 -0.16 -1.21 -16.84
N GLY A 177 -1.23 -0.66 -16.28
CA GLY A 177 -2.54 -1.33 -16.16
C GLY A 177 -3.66 -0.62 -16.93
N ALA A 178 -3.85 -1.01 -18.19
CA ALA A 178 -5.12 -0.90 -18.92
C ALA A 178 -5.20 -2.00 -19.99
#